data_AF-A0A387B779-F1
#
_entry.id   AF-A0A387B779-F1
#
_cell.length_a   1.000
_cell.length_b   1.000
_cell.length_c   1.000
_cell.angle_alpha   90.00
_cell.angle_beta   90.00
_cell.angle_gamma   90.00
#
_symmetry.space_group_name_H-M   'P 1'
#
loop_
_entity.id
_entity.type
_entity.pdbx_description
1 polymer ?
#
loop_
_entity_poly.entity_id
_entity_poly.type
_entity_poly.pdbx_seq_one_letter_code
_entity_poly.pdbx_strand_id
1 'polypeptide(L)'
;MAVALAAALAGCTVSAPEPLPTAGGDGIDLDVGPRAAFVDADATGVTIADGDDWTLPDWVRPAANSGYFSEEADASELVAVRSVDLSWRQLRPTPDEVLDRTSSGDAQGMGFDALDAQLRQPGDFWMRIFASGEDWAPEWVAKECGVSSYGPDYDGERHLPIWDECVWGHLMDTYRMLFVDLGLAADPRLRFVYVPGAFTWAEYDYEMVTAAADAGELDERAYLDWYAHAWSDLVTLFGDHADKLVFTGEDYPWGPFGAADDLLARRAVDAGMGIRTGITELSNFHLSEAPAYGSHIEPNGHMTVDESLPVHSGRYVVATENECFTDCGYSTDDVYYAVRQANLKALQLRVNWMYVVPGPSYLAEYPEQWDWLRLSLGQTAETSADAWAALRDAEDTYWAGDLESGPFDDPASWPTRPWVRNLERWLVQVDEPGSVAHRTEADVHEHVFEEDNGTAYEGLSTEVAAGDTGFALDVDPRFAAAATGRTVLKVTYFDEGAGSFAVDTAAGSSAPVARDGSGAWRTATIALPDGALAAGTRIRISLAPGADDLVVRFARLVRLDP
;
A
#
# COMPACT_ATOMS: atom_id res chain seq x y z
N MET A 1 -51.18 5.95 43.03
CA MET A 1 -49.85 5.51 43.49
C MET A 1 -49.37 4.42 42.54
N ALA A 2 -48.59 4.79 41.53
CA ALA A 2 -47.86 3.86 40.68
C ALA A 2 -46.52 4.54 40.38
N VAL A 3 -45.46 4.01 40.96
CA VAL A 3 -44.07 4.43 40.71
C VAL A 3 -43.53 3.47 39.67
N ALA A 4 -43.12 4.00 38.52
CA ALA A 4 -42.40 3.27 37.49
C ALA A 4 -40.90 3.37 37.77
N LEU A 5 -40.24 2.22 37.88
CA LEU A 5 -38.78 2.11 37.88
C LEU A 5 -38.28 2.20 36.44
N ALA A 6 -37.44 3.20 36.14
CA ALA A 6 -36.58 3.20 34.96
C ALA A 6 -35.22 2.62 35.38
N ALA A 7 -34.85 1.47 34.81
CA ALA A 7 -33.52 0.90 34.96
C ALA A 7 -32.59 1.55 33.92
N ALA A 8 -31.50 2.14 34.39
CA ALA A 8 -30.42 2.66 33.56
C ALA A 8 -29.57 1.50 33.04
N LEU A 9 -29.54 1.30 31.73
CA LEU A 9 -28.52 0.51 31.05
C LEU A 9 -27.30 1.43 30.88
N ALA A 10 -26.33 1.31 31.81
CA ALA A 10 -24.99 1.81 31.57
C ALA A 10 -24.35 0.88 30.53
N GLY A 11 -24.24 1.37 29.29
CA GLY A 11 -23.45 0.70 28.27
C GLY A 11 -21.99 0.69 28.69
N CYS A 12 -21.42 -0.50 28.87
CA CYS A 12 -19.98 -0.67 28.82
C CYS A 12 -19.57 -0.34 27.38
N THR A 13 -19.05 0.86 27.15
CA THR A 13 -18.27 1.13 25.95
C THR A 13 -17.02 0.28 26.06
N VAL A 14 -16.99 -0.85 25.36
CA VAL A 14 -15.75 -1.57 25.10
C VAL A 14 -14.94 -0.61 24.24
N SER A 15 -13.95 0.05 24.84
CA SER A 15 -12.98 0.84 24.09
C SER A 15 -12.27 -0.12 23.14
N ALA A 16 -12.25 0.20 21.85
CA ALA A 16 -11.46 -0.55 20.90
C ALA A 16 -9.99 -0.59 21.37
N PRO A 17 -9.27 -1.71 21.18
CA PRO A 17 -7.83 -1.76 21.45
C PRO A 17 -7.11 -0.65 20.70
N GLU A 18 -6.12 0.00 21.33
CA GLU A 18 -5.26 1.00 20.68
C GLU A 18 -4.38 0.33 19.60
N PRO A 19 -3.94 1.07 18.56
CA PRO A 19 -2.97 0.58 17.58
C PRO A 19 -1.71 0.02 18.26
N LEU A 20 -1.06 -0.96 17.61
CA LEU A 20 0.26 -1.40 18.05
C LEU A 20 1.23 -0.21 18.06
N PRO A 21 2.15 -0.11 19.04
CA PRO A 21 3.16 0.95 19.04
C PRO A 21 4.03 0.83 17.79
N THR A 22 4.71 1.92 17.41
CA THR A 22 5.74 1.89 16.36
C THR A 22 6.68 0.71 16.57
N ALA A 23 7.06 0.05 15.47
CA ALA A 23 7.99 -1.06 15.52
C ALA A 23 9.29 -0.64 16.22
N GLY A 24 9.98 -1.58 16.86
CA GLY A 24 11.19 -1.26 17.59
C GLY A 24 11.80 -2.48 18.27
N GLY A 25 13.11 -2.61 18.16
CA GLY A 25 13.84 -3.80 18.58
C GLY A 25 15.32 -3.65 18.33
N ASP A 26 16.16 -4.31 19.13
CA ASP A 26 17.62 -4.39 18.92
C ASP A 26 18.39 -3.07 18.81
N GLY A 27 17.87 -2.02 19.45
CA GLY A 27 18.52 -0.71 19.45
C GLY A 27 18.28 0.10 18.18
N ILE A 28 17.31 -0.29 17.34
CA ILE A 28 16.80 0.52 16.24
C ILE A 28 15.78 1.51 16.80
N ASP A 29 16.13 2.79 16.79
CA ASP A 29 15.22 3.89 17.15
C ASP A 29 14.42 4.29 15.91
N LEU A 30 13.14 3.91 15.89
CA LEU A 30 12.23 4.31 14.81
C LEU A 30 11.55 5.65 15.09
N ASP A 31 11.63 6.22 16.28
CA ASP A 31 11.07 7.55 16.59
C ASP A 31 12.01 8.69 16.15
N VAL A 32 12.72 8.46 15.03
CA VAL A 32 13.61 9.41 14.40
C VAL A 32 12.85 10.20 13.32
N GLY A 33 13.04 11.52 13.35
CA GLY A 33 12.50 12.44 12.35
C GLY A 33 13.19 12.32 10.98
N PRO A 34 12.99 13.30 10.09
CA PRO A 34 13.63 13.32 8.78
C PRO A 34 15.16 13.29 8.86
N ARG A 35 15.78 12.58 7.92
CA ARG A 35 17.24 12.48 7.73
C ARG A 35 17.80 13.65 6.91
N ALA A 36 16.99 14.23 6.03
CA ALA A 36 17.33 15.39 5.23
C ALA A 36 16.70 16.67 5.80
N ALA A 37 17.44 17.78 5.71
CA ALA A 37 16.93 19.08 6.17
C ALA A 37 15.81 19.57 5.25
N PHE A 38 14.73 20.09 5.84
CA PHE A 38 13.62 20.62 5.08
C PHE A 38 14.04 21.81 4.18
N VAL A 39 13.71 21.73 2.89
CA VAL A 39 13.83 22.87 1.98
C VAL A 39 12.58 23.72 2.10
N ASP A 40 12.69 24.85 2.78
CA ASP A 40 11.61 25.81 2.97
C ASP A 40 11.65 26.93 1.93
N ALA A 41 10.55 27.68 1.80
CA ALA A 41 10.53 28.94 1.07
C ALA A 41 11.38 30.00 1.79
N ASP A 42 12.21 30.72 1.04
CA ASP A 42 13.06 31.78 1.57
C ASP A 42 12.29 33.10 1.85
N ALA A 43 13.02 34.16 2.18
CA ALA A 43 12.45 35.47 2.48
C ALA A 43 11.70 36.15 1.31
N THR A 44 11.88 35.66 0.08
CA THR A 44 11.12 36.08 -1.11
C THR A 44 9.81 35.32 -1.27
N GLY A 45 9.60 34.26 -0.48
CA GLY A 45 8.42 33.40 -0.51
C GLY A 45 8.53 32.23 -1.49
N VAL A 46 9.66 32.07 -2.18
CA VAL A 46 9.90 30.95 -3.13
C VAL A 46 11.34 30.45 -3.00
N THR A 47 11.53 29.15 -3.02
CA THR A 47 12.83 28.51 -3.21
C THR A 47 12.72 27.43 -4.27
N ILE A 48 13.64 27.41 -5.23
CA ILE A 48 13.64 26.46 -6.34
C ILE A 48 14.84 25.53 -6.20
N ALA A 49 14.59 24.24 -6.26
CA ALA A 49 15.59 23.17 -6.32
C ALA A 49 15.44 22.39 -7.62
N ASP A 50 16.53 21.78 -8.09
CA ASP A 50 16.49 20.94 -9.28
C ASP A 50 15.95 19.54 -8.90
N GLY A 51 15.18 18.92 -9.80
CA GLY A 51 14.58 17.61 -9.59
C GLY A 51 13.40 17.61 -8.60
N ASP A 52 13.09 16.42 -8.09
CA ASP A 52 12.09 16.23 -7.04
C ASP A 52 12.67 16.62 -5.68
N ASP A 53 11.81 17.11 -4.79
CA ASP A 53 12.15 17.41 -3.40
C ASP A 53 11.22 16.63 -2.46
N TRP A 54 11.81 15.66 -1.77
CA TRP A 54 11.10 14.74 -0.86
C TRP A 54 11.15 15.20 0.61
N THR A 55 11.86 16.27 0.91
CA THR A 55 12.13 16.70 2.30
C THR A 55 10.85 17.02 3.09
N LEU A 56 10.87 16.72 4.39
CA LEU A 56 9.77 16.95 5.34
C LEU A 56 10.25 17.79 6.54
N PRO A 57 9.36 18.51 7.25
CA PRO A 57 9.71 19.29 8.43
C PRO A 57 10.23 18.44 9.61
N ASP A 58 11.08 19.02 10.46
CA ASP A 58 11.75 18.32 11.57
C ASP A 58 10.79 17.72 12.63
N TRP A 59 9.54 18.18 12.69
CA TRP A 59 8.56 17.68 13.67
C TRP A 59 7.96 16.32 13.29
N VAL A 60 8.08 15.90 12.03
CA VAL A 60 7.43 14.70 11.52
C VAL A 60 8.02 13.44 12.15
N ARG A 61 7.16 12.50 12.53
CA ARG A 61 7.53 11.20 13.11
C ARG A 61 6.73 10.08 12.44
N PRO A 62 7.25 8.84 12.40
CA PRO A 62 6.48 7.71 11.90
C PRO A 62 5.17 7.52 12.65
N ALA A 63 4.17 6.98 11.96
CA ALA A 63 2.93 6.57 12.59
C ALA A 63 3.16 5.39 13.56
N ALA A 64 2.17 5.14 14.41
CA ALA A 64 2.09 3.88 15.14
C ALA A 64 1.78 2.75 14.16
N ASN A 65 2.20 1.52 14.47
CA ASN A 65 1.97 0.33 13.64
C ASN A 65 2.31 0.55 12.15
N SER A 66 3.51 1.08 11.89
CA SER A 66 4.02 1.29 10.54
C SER A 66 5.53 1.08 10.48
N GLY A 67 6.05 0.91 9.26
CA GLY A 67 7.49 0.87 9.00
C GLY A 67 7.91 -0.15 7.94
N TYR A 68 9.20 -0.47 7.97
CA TYR A 68 9.82 -1.43 7.07
C TYR A 68 10.02 -2.78 7.72
N PHE A 69 9.81 -3.84 6.94
CA PHE A 69 10.07 -5.21 7.32
C PHE A 69 10.76 -5.98 6.19
N SER A 70 11.48 -7.04 6.55
CA SER A 70 12.25 -7.90 5.64
C SER A 70 12.57 -9.22 6.35
N GLU A 71 13.26 -10.15 5.70
CA GLU A 71 13.83 -11.34 6.34
C GLU A 71 14.80 -10.94 7.46
N GLU A 72 15.64 -9.94 7.20
CA GLU A 72 16.66 -9.46 8.12
C GLU A 72 16.38 -8.02 8.59
N ALA A 73 16.71 -7.72 9.84
CA ALA A 73 16.67 -6.35 10.34
C ALA A 73 17.94 -5.58 9.92
N ASP A 74 17.79 -4.33 9.53
CA ASP A 74 18.88 -3.43 9.15
C ASP A 74 18.70 -2.06 9.85
N ALA A 75 19.56 -1.80 10.83
CA ALA A 75 19.53 -0.56 11.60
C ALA A 75 19.96 0.68 10.79
N SER A 76 20.85 0.53 9.80
CA SER A 76 21.27 1.63 8.91
C SER A 76 20.10 2.10 8.05
N GLU A 77 19.24 1.17 7.66
CA GLU A 77 18.12 1.40 6.75
C GLU A 77 16.76 1.46 7.45
N LEU A 78 16.76 1.38 8.80
CA LEU A 78 15.55 1.41 9.64
C LEU A 78 14.55 0.29 9.32
N VAL A 79 15.05 -0.84 8.81
CA VAL A 79 14.28 -2.09 8.69
C VAL A 79 14.29 -2.77 10.04
N ALA A 80 13.17 -2.68 10.77
CA ALA A 80 13.14 -3.02 12.19
C ALA A 80 12.49 -4.37 12.51
N VAL A 81 11.76 -4.96 11.55
CA VAL A 81 10.99 -6.18 11.76
C VAL A 81 11.52 -7.25 10.83
N ARG A 82 12.20 -8.23 11.44
CA ARG A 82 12.76 -9.40 10.74
C ARG A 82 11.73 -10.53 10.63
N SER A 83 11.98 -11.50 9.78
CA SER A 83 11.10 -12.66 9.69
C SER A 83 11.36 -13.67 10.82
N VAL A 84 10.33 -14.45 11.11
CA VAL A 84 10.42 -15.80 11.66
C VAL A 84 9.75 -16.70 10.64
N ASP A 85 10.56 -17.47 9.92
CA ASP A 85 10.09 -18.34 8.84
C ASP A 85 10.12 -19.80 9.28
N LEU A 86 9.02 -20.50 9.01
CA LEU A 86 8.81 -21.87 9.48
C LEU A 86 8.14 -22.67 8.36
N SER A 87 8.54 -23.92 8.17
CA SER A 87 7.72 -24.85 7.40
C SER A 87 6.71 -25.58 8.28
N TRP A 88 5.55 -25.90 7.71
CA TRP A 88 4.56 -26.69 8.44
C TRP A 88 5.11 -28.07 8.83
N ARG A 89 5.90 -28.70 7.96
CA ARG A 89 6.62 -29.96 8.22
C ARG A 89 7.60 -29.84 9.38
N GLN A 90 8.32 -28.71 9.50
CA GLN A 90 9.20 -28.44 10.63
C GLN A 90 8.41 -28.40 11.95
N LEU A 91 7.25 -27.72 11.95
CA LEU A 91 6.42 -27.57 13.14
C LEU A 91 5.69 -28.86 13.54
N ARG A 92 5.24 -29.65 12.55
CA ARG A 92 4.43 -30.86 12.72
C ARG A 92 4.99 -32.03 11.91
N PRO A 93 6.18 -32.56 12.24
CA PRO A 93 6.79 -33.65 11.47
C PRO A 93 6.04 -34.98 11.61
N THR A 94 5.19 -35.12 12.64
CA THR A 94 4.41 -36.32 12.93
C THR A 94 2.95 -35.97 13.24
N PRO A 95 2.01 -36.93 13.16
CA PRO A 95 0.60 -36.72 13.52
C PRO A 95 0.38 -36.33 14.99
N ASP A 96 1.36 -36.56 15.87
CA ASP A 96 1.27 -36.20 17.28
C ASP A 96 0.85 -34.72 17.45
N GLU A 97 -0.03 -34.44 18.41
CA GLU A 97 -0.55 -33.10 18.73
C GLU A 97 0.45 -32.30 19.57
N VAL A 98 1.71 -32.21 19.10
CA VAL A 98 2.79 -31.46 19.74
C VAL A 98 3.62 -30.77 18.66
N LEU A 99 3.94 -29.48 18.89
CA LEU A 99 4.86 -28.75 18.04
C LEU A 99 6.31 -29.18 18.28
N ASP A 100 7.06 -29.43 17.20
CA ASP A 100 8.51 -29.45 17.26
C ASP A 100 9.05 -28.02 17.20
N ARG A 101 9.75 -27.62 18.26
CA ARG A 101 10.28 -26.26 18.45
C ARG A 101 11.79 -26.18 18.25
N THR A 102 12.43 -27.32 18.02
CA THR A 102 13.88 -27.51 18.14
C THR A 102 14.54 -28.00 16.87
N SER A 103 13.76 -28.54 15.94
CA SER A 103 14.24 -28.90 14.60
C SER A 103 14.30 -27.70 13.67
N SER A 104 15.30 -27.69 12.78
CA SER A 104 15.35 -26.79 11.63
C SER A 104 14.35 -27.23 10.55
N GLY A 105 14.05 -26.32 9.63
CA GLY A 105 13.18 -26.58 8.48
C GLY A 105 13.75 -25.99 7.20
N ASP A 106 13.00 -26.17 6.13
CA ASP A 106 13.26 -25.57 4.83
C ASP A 106 11.95 -25.44 4.04
N ALA A 107 11.92 -24.45 3.15
CA ALA A 107 10.91 -24.23 2.11
C ALA A 107 11.50 -23.27 1.07
N GLN A 108 11.09 -23.37 -0.20
CA GLN A 108 11.55 -22.45 -1.27
C GLN A 108 13.08 -22.29 -1.37
N GLY A 109 13.82 -23.39 -1.15
CA GLY A 109 15.29 -23.37 -1.13
C GLY A 109 15.93 -22.62 0.04
N MET A 110 15.12 -22.03 0.94
CA MET A 110 15.57 -21.36 2.16
C MET A 110 15.70 -22.37 3.30
N GLY A 111 16.75 -22.23 4.11
CA GLY A 111 16.92 -22.99 5.35
C GLY A 111 16.50 -22.18 6.57
N PHE A 112 15.69 -22.76 7.45
CA PHE A 112 15.16 -22.11 8.65
C PHE A 112 15.75 -22.72 9.92
N ASP A 113 16.19 -21.84 10.82
CA ASP A 113 16.55 -22.24 12.18
C ASP A 113 15.32 -22.76 12.94
N ALA A 114 15.56 -23.44 14.06
CA ALA A 114 14.48 -23.90 14.93
C ALA A 114 13.64 -22.74 15.49
N LEU A 115 12.33 -22.94 15.67
CA LEU A 115 11.40 -21.95 16.25
C LEU A 115 11.96 -21.30 17.53
N ASP A 116 12.43 -22.10 18.49
CA ASP A 116 12.99 -21.57 19.73
C ASP A 116 14.29 -20.77 19.53
N ALA A 117 15.04 -21.03 18.47
CA ALA A 117 16.23 -20.25 18.13
C ALA A 117 15.84 -18.89 17.54
N GLN A 118 14.91 -18.88 16.59
CA GLN A 118 14.42 -17.65 15.96
C GLN A 118 13.69 -16.74 16.97
N LEU A 119 12.86 -17.29 17.86
CA LEU A 119 12.14 -16.51 18.88
C LEU A 119 13.04 -15.95 20.00
N ARG A 120 14.22 -16.56 20.20
CA ARG A 120 15.25 -16.05 21.14
C ARG A 120 16.02 -14.86 20.59
N GLN A 121 16.05 -14.69 19.27
CA GLN A 121 16.63 -13.48 18.70
C GLN A 121 15.81 -12.28 19.18
N PRO A 122 16.46 -11.19 19.59
CA PRO A 122 15.75 -10.04 20.11
C PRO A 122 15.07 -9.26 18.97
N GLY A 123 14.37 -8.19 19.34
CA GLY A 123 13.59 -7.37 18.42
C GLY A 123 12.21 -7.91 18.03
N ASP A 124 11.53 -7.09 17.26
CA ASP A 124 10.21 -7.39 16.71
C ASP A 124 10.33 -8.30 15.50
N PHE A 125 9.27 -9.05 15.23
CA PHE A 125 9.24 -9.96 14.10
C PHE A 125 7.86 -10.06 13.47
N TRP A 126 7.87 -10.41 12.19
CA TRP A 126 6.72 -10.91 11.46
C TRP A 126 6.90 -12.41 11.22
N MET A 127 5.84 -13.12 10.85
CA MET A 127 5.91 -14.59 10.72
C MET A 127 5.27 -15.07 9.43
N ARG A 128 5.96 -16.01 8.77
CA ARG A 128 5.38 -16.85 7.71
C ARG A 128 5.41 -18.30 8.14
N ILE A 129 4.34 -19.02 7.80
CA ILE A 129 4.35 -20.47 7.82
C ILE A 129 4.20 -20.93 6.39
N PHE A 130 5.22 -21.56 5.82
CA PHE A 130 5.11 -22.22 4.53
C PHE A 130 4.25 -23.48 4.71
N ALA A 131 2.99 -23.40 4.27
CA ALA A 131 1.92 -24.28 4.73
C ALA A 131 1.35 -25.25 3.70
N SER A 132 1.76 -25.19 2.43
CA SER A 132 1.11 -26.02 1.40
C SER A 132 2.04 -26.82 0.50
N GLY A 133 3.29 -26.43 0.28
CA GLY A 133 4.14 -27.13 -0.69
C GLY A 133 4.42 -28.58 -0.30
N GLU A 134 4.49 -29.46 -1.29
CA GLU A 134 4.63 -30.90 -1.12
C GLU A 134 5.89 -31.27 -0.32
N ASP A 135 6.95 -30.45 -0.41
CA ASP A 135 8.22 -30.66 0.29
C ASP A 135 8.30 -30.02 1.68
N TRP A 136 7.35 -29.15 2.05
CA TRP A 136 7.37 -28.44 3.33
C TRP A 136 6.06 -28.48 4.11
N ALA A 137 5.00 -29.07 3.54
CA ALA A 137 3.85 -29.57 4.28
C ALA A 137 4.14 -30.98 4.80
N PRO A 138 3.57 -31.40 5.95
CA PRO A 138 3.81 -32.73 6.48
C PRO A 138 3.22 -33.83 5.58
N GLU A 139 4.05 -34.81 5.18
CA GLU A 139 3.61 -35.95 4.33
C GLU A 139 2.42 -36.72 4.92
N TRP A 140 2.34 -36.77 6.25
CA TRP A 140 1.28 -37.48 6.94
C TRP A 140 -0.10 -36.84 6.73
N VAL A 141 -0.18 -35.52 6.54
CA VAL A 141 -1.43 -34.79 6.27
C VAL A 141 -2.00 -35.23 4.92
N ALA A 142 -1.19 -35.18 3.87
CA ALA A 142 -1.62 -35.59 2.53
C ALA A 142 -2.12 -37.05 2.52
N LYS A 143 -1.39 -37.93 3.21
CA LYS A 143 -1.75 -39.36 3.33
C LYS A 143 -3.03 -39.58 4.13
N GLU A 144 -3.22 -38.85 5.22
CA GLU A 144 -4.38 -39.00 6.10
C GLU A 144 -5.65 -38.45 5.46
N CYS A 145 -5.56 -37.26 4.87
CA CYS A 145 -6.67 -36.61 4.16
C CYS A 145 -6.95 -37.25 2.79
N GLY A 146 -6.01 -38.02 2.24
CA GLY A 146 -6.18 -38.71 0.97
C GLY A 146 -6.18 -37.76 -0.24
N VAL A 147 -5.46 -36.64 -0.12
CA VAL A 147 -5.36 -35.60 -1.15
C VAL A 147 -4.07 -35.74 -1.95
N SER A 148 -4.06 -35.18 -3.16
CA SER A 148 -2.87 -34.98 -3.99
C SER A 148 -2.56 -33.48 -4.11
N SER A 149 -1.30 -33.16 -4.38
CA SER A 149 -0.87 -31.79 -4.65
C SER A 149 -1.31 -31.32 -6.05
N TYR A 150 -1.48 -30.01 -6.24
CA TYR A 150 -1.70 -29.33 -7.52
C TYR A 150 -0.45 -28.54 -7.94
N GLY A 151 -0.41 -28.05 -9.18
CA GLY A 151 0.76 -27.38 -9.78
C GLY A 151 1.46 -28.21 -10.87
N PRO A 152 2.73 -27.91 -11.21
CA PRO A 152 3.59 -26.94 -10.52
C PRO A 152 3.15 -25.49 -10.73
N ASP A 153 3.55 -24.61 -9.81
CA ASP A 153 3.46 -23.15 -9.96
C ASP A 153 4.61 -22.59 -10.81
N TYR A 154 4.74 -21.25 -10.85
CA TYR A 154 5.81 -20.55 -11.57
C TYR A 154 7.24 -20.85 -11.09
N ASP A 155 7.43 -21.31 -9.84
CA ASP A 155 8.73 -21.73 -9.30
C ASP A 155 8.96 -23.25 -9.42
N GLY A 156 7.99 -23.99 -9.96
CA GLY A 156 8.09 -25.43 -10.18
C GLY A 156 7.53 -26.27 -9.02
N GLU A 157 6.87 -25.64 -8.06
CA GLU A 157 6.47 -26.24 -6.78
C GLU A 157 5.03 -26.72 -6.80
N ARG A 158 4.76 -27.82 -6.08
CA ARG A 158 3.42 -28.42 -6.00
C ARG A 158 2.84 -28.21 -4.61
N HIS A 159 1.53 -27.99 -4.51
CA HIS A 159 0.91 -27.61 -3.25
C HIS A 159 -0.31 -28.46 -2.87
N LEU A 160 -0.43 -28.77 -1.59
CA LEU A 160 -1.63 -29.38 -1.00
C LEU A 160 -2.84 -28.44 -1.12
N PRO A 161 -4.04 -28.99 -1.37
CA PRO A 161 -5.27 -28.21 -1.45
C PRO A 161 -5.71 -27.75 -0.06
N ILE A 162 -5.37 -26.52 0.31
CA ILE A 162 -5.80 -25.95 1.61
C ILE A 162 -7.32 -25.75 1.71
N TRP A 163 -8.04 -25.85 0.58
CA TRP A 163 -9.50 -25.87 0.51
C TRP A 163 -10.13 -27.24 0.82
N ASP A 164 -9.33 -28.29 1.03
CA ASP A 164 -9.81 -29.54 1.59
C ASP A 164 -9.99 -29.39 3.11
N GLU A 165 -11.19 -29.69 3.63
CA GLU A 165 -11.52 -29.52 5.05
C GLU A 165 -10.60 -30.31 6.01
N CYS A 166 -10.10 -31.47 5.60
CA CYS A 166 -9.17 -32.23 6.43
C CYS A 166 -7.80 -31.55 6.48
N VAL A 167 -7.30 -31.07 5.34
CA VAL A 167 -6.04 -30.30 5.26
C VAL A 167 -6.17 -29.00 6.06
N TRP A 168 -7.24 -28.24 5.84
CA TRP A 168 -7.54 -26.99 6.56
C TRP A 168 -7.62 -27.22 8.06
N GLY A 169 -8.31 -28.26 8.51
CA GLY A 169 -8.41 -28.60 9.93
C GLY A 169 -7.05 -28.84 10.59
N HIS A 170 -6.16 -29.61 9.95
CA HIS A 170 -4.81 -29.85 10.46
C HIS A 170 -3.95 -28.58 10.48
N LEU A 171 -4.12 -27.69 9.51
CA LEU A 171 -3.44 -26.40 9.47
C LEU A 171 -3.94 -25.50 10.61
N MET A 172 -5.25 -25.44 10.83
CA MET A 172 -5.88 -24.71 11.93
C MET A 172 -5.44 -25.22 13.31
N ASP A 173 -5.29 -26.53 13.48
CA ASP A 173 -4.73 -27.11 14.71
C ASP A 173 -3.28 -26.65 14.93
N THR A 174 -2.50 -26.54 13.86
CA THR A 174 -1.12 -26.04 13.92
C THR A 174 -1.09 -24.56 14.30
N TYR A 175 -1.95 -23.74 13.69
CA TYR A 175 -2.11 -22.34 14.05
C TYR A 175 -2.55 -22.16 15.50
N ARG A 176 -3.46 -23.00 15.99
CA ARG A 176 -3.89 -22.97 17.39
C ARG A 176 -2.73 -23.25 18.33
N MET A 177 -1.98 -24.32 18.08
CA MET A 177 -0.84 -24.67 18.92
C MET A 177 0.21 -23.57 18.94
N LEU A 178 0.49 -22.97 17.78
CA LEU A 178 1.54 -21.96 17.63
C LEU A 178 1.13 -20.60 18.20
N PHE A 179 -0.06 -20.12 17.86
CA PHE A 179 -0.46 -18.74 18.18
C PHE A 179 -1.24 -18.63 19.49
N VAL A 180 -2.05 -19.63 19.83
CA VAL A 180 -2.87 -19.63 21.05
C VAL A 180 -2.15 -20.35 22.19
N ASP A 181 -1.77 -21.61 21.99
CA ASP A 181 -1.26 -22.44 23.10
C ASP A 181 0.17 -22.05 23.53
N LEU A 182 1.04 -21.67 22.57
CA LEU A 182 2.33 -21.05 22.88
C LEU A 182 2.25 -19.55 23.20
N GLY A 183 1.09 -18.92 22.94
CA GLY A 183 0.82 -17.52 23.25
C GLY A 183 1.46 -16.51 22.30
N LEU A 184 1.86 -16.90 21.09
CA LEU A 184 2.51 -15.98 20.14
C LEU A 184 1.56 -14.88 19.63
N ALA A 185 0.26 -15.12 19.50
CA ALA A 185 -0.70 -14.06 19.13
C ALA A 185 -0.63 -12.88 20.12
N ALA A 186 -0.44 -13.19 21.40
CA ALA A 186 -0.31 -12.22 22.48
C ALA A 186 1.13 -11.69 22.68
N ASP A 187 2.14 -12.21 21.98
CA ASP A 187 3.52 -11.69 22.08
C ASP A 187 3.53 -10.27 21.49
N PRO A 188 3.91 -9.24 22.27
CA PRO A 188 3.97 -7.86 21.78
C PRO A 188 5.03 -7.66 20.69
N ARG A 189 6.00 -8.56 20.54
CA ARG A 189 7.02 -8.52 19.48
C ARG A 189 6.51 -9.04 18.14
N LEU A 190 5.50 -9.91 18.15
CA LEU A 190 4.85 -10.36 16.92
C LEU A 190 4.03 -9.21 16.36
N ARG A 191 4.46 -8.67 15.22
CA ARG A 191 3.78 -7.58 14.53
C ARG A 191 2.64 -8.08 13.66
N PHE A 192 2.90 -9.09 12.84
CA PHE A 192 1.88 -9.71 12.01
C PHE A 192 2.30 -11.08 11.49
N VAL A 193 1.33 -11.78 10.91
CA VAL A 193 1.47 -13.13 10.35
C VAL A 193 0.85 -13.14 8.95
N TYR A 194 1.59 -13.64 7.97
CA TYR A 194 1.04 -13.95 6.65
C TYR A 194 0.19 -15.21 6.75
N VAL A 195 -1.05 -15.11 6.28
CA VAL A 195 -2.02 -16.21 6.31
C VAL A 195 -2.75 -16.32 4.96
N PRO A 196 -3.10 -17.54 4.53
CA PRO A 196 -2.98 -18.81 5.25
C PRO A 196 -1.60 -19.45 5.21
N GLY A 197 -0.56 -18.76 4.71
CA GLY A 197 0.79 -19.33 4.61
C GLY A 197 0.99 -20.20 3.36
N ALA A 198 0.06 -20.09 2.42
CA ALA A 198 0.06 -20.74 1.13
C ALA A 198 -0.22 -19.66 0.08
N PHE A 199 0.28 -19.77 -1.14
CA PHE A 199 1.12 -20.79 -1.77
C PHE A 199 2.60 -20.40 -1.74
N THR A 200 3.28 -20.37 -2.88
CA THR A 200 4.71 -20.02 -2.96
C THR A 200 4.98 -18.64 -2.38
N TRP A 201 6.13 -18.51 -1.70
CA TRP A 201 6.49 -17.36 -0.85
C TRP A 201 5.46 -17.01 0.25
N ALA A 202 4.52 -17.93 0.56
CA ALA A 202 3.36 -17.73 1.43
C ALA A 202 2.34 -16.71 0.88
N GLU A 203 2.26 -16.57 -0.44
CA GLU A 203 1.38 -15.64 -1.16
C GLU A 203 0.16 -16.35 -1.73
N TYR A 204 -1.03 -15.80 -1.51
CA TYR A 204 -2.27 -16.47 -1.91
C TYR A 204 -2.53 -16.31 -3.42
N ASP A 205 -1.90 -17.17 -4.20
CA ASP A 205 -2.06 -17.27 -5.66
C ASP A 205 -3.19 -18.24 -6.06
N TYR A 206 -3.84 -17.96 -7.19
CA TYR A 206 -4.89 -18.78 -7.78
C TYR A 206 -4.39 -19.88 -8.71
N GLU A 207 -3.10 -19.94 -9.08
CA GLU A 207 -2.58 -20.98 -9.97
C GLU A 207 -2.97 -22.41 -9.53
N MET A 208 -2.89 -22.70 -8.23
CA MET A 208 -3.22 -24.02 -7.68
C MET A 208 -4.72 -24.31 -7.70
N VAL A 209 -5.53 -23.27 -7.45
CA VAL A 209 -7.00 -23.33 -7.50
C VAL A 209 -7.45 -23.57 -8.95
N THR A 210 -6.84 -22.87 -9.91
CA THR A 210 -7.06 -23.03 -11.35
C THR A 210 -6.69 -24.44 -11.82
N ALA A 211 -5.52 -24.95 -11.42
CA ALA A 211 -5.10 -26.31 -11.76
C ALA A 211 -6.09 -27.38 -11.26
N ALA A 212 -6.66 -27.20 -10.07
CA ALA A 212 -7.68 -28.10 -9.53
C ALA A 212 -9.03 -28.00 -10.25
N ALA A 213 -9.43 -26.77 -10.60
CA ALA A 213 -10.65 -26.52 -11.38
C ALA A 213 -10.55 -27.12 -12.79
N ASP A 214 -9.43 -26.94 -13.48
CA ASP A 214 -9.16 -27.50 -14.81
C ASP A 214 -9.14 -29.04 -14.82
N ALA A 215 -8.68 -29.64 -13.72
CA ALA A 215 -8.73 -31.09 -13.51
C ALA A 215 -10.17 -31.61 -13.24
N GLY A 216 -11.13 -30.71 -12.98
CA GLY A 216 -12.50 -31.05 -12.58
C GLY A 216 -12.59 -31.59 -11.16
N GLU A 217 -11.60 -31.31 -10.33
CA GLU A 217 -11.50 -31.78 -8.94
C GLU A 217 -11.93 -30.72 -7.92
N LEU A 218 -12.06 -29.46 -8.37
CA LEU A 218 -12.63 -28.35 -7.62
C LEU A 218 -13.71 -27.67 -8.46
N ASP A 219 -14.87 -27.38 -7.87
CA ASP A 219 -15.90 -26.56 -8.49
C ASP A 219 -16.12 -25.25 -7.71
N GLU A 220 -16.67 -24.24 -8.40
CA GLU A 220 -16.92 -22.91 -7.86
C GLU A 220 -17.62 -22.96 -6.50
N ARG A 221 -18.68 -23.77 -6.38
CA ARG A 221 -19.45 -23.84 -5.14
C ARG A 221 -18.60 -24.43 -4.01
N ALA A 222 -17.88 -25.52 -4.25
CA ALA A 222 -17.04 -26.14 -3.24
C ALA A 222 -15.95 -25.18 -2.74
N TYR A 223 -15.30 -24.46 -3.65
CA TYR A 223 -14.29 -23.46 -3.28
C TYR A 223 -14.89 -22.31 -2.46
N LEU A 224 -15.99 -21.72 -2.93
CA LEU A 224 -16.62 -20.59 -2.26
C LEU A 224 -17.26 -20.97 -0.92
N ASP A 225 -17.75 -22.20 -0.77
CA ASP A 225 -18.26 -22.73 0.50
C ASP A 225 -17.13 -22.82 1.53
N TRP A 226 -15.94 -23.30 1.16
CA TRP A 226 -14.76 -23.31 2.04
C TRP A 226 -14.27 -21.89 2.35
N TYR A 227 -14.10 -21.06 1.32
CA TYR A 227 -13.63 -19.68 1.46
C TYR A 227 -14.55 -18.86 2.39
N ALA A 228 -15.83 -19.24 2.48
CA ALA A 228 -16.80 -18.58 3.32
C ALA A 228 -16.53 -18.64 4.83
N HIS A 229 -15.77 -19.63 5.30
CA HIS A 229 -15.44 -19.75 6.72
C HIS A 229 -13.95 -19.66 7.02
N ALA A 230 -13.05 -19.99 6.07
CA ALA A 230 -11.61 -20.04 6.30
C ALA A 230 -11.06 -18.80 7.04
N TRP A 231 -11.42 -17.60 6.61
CA TRP A 231 -10.94 -16.35 7.23
C TRP A 231 -11.56 -16.10 8.61
N SER A 232 -12.85 -16.38 8.74
CA SER A 232 -13.52 -16.28 10.04
C SER A 232 -12.98 -17.29 11.06
N ASP A 233 -12.49 -18.45 10.61
CA ASP A 233 -11.86 -19.45 11.48
C ASP A 233 -10.56 -18.90 12.06
N LEU A 234 -9.70 -18.30 11.20
CA LEU A 234 -8.46 -17.64 11.61
C LEU A 234 -8.71 -16.46 12.55
N VAL A 235 -9.65 -15.58 12.19
CA VAL A 235 -10.03 -14.41 13.02
C VAL A 235 -10.57 -14.87 14.37
N THR A 236 -11.41 -15.91 14.40
CA THR A 236 -11.93 -16.49 15.65
C THR A 236 -10.82 -17.09 16.49
N LEU A 237 -9.83 -17.73 15.87
CA LEU A 237 -8.68 -18.32 16.55
C LEU A 237 -7.79 -17.25 17.20
N PHE A 238 -7.53 -16.15 16.50
CA PHE A 238 -6.71 -15.04 17.02
C PHE A 238 -7.47 -14.14 18.02
N GLY A 239 -8.79 -14.09 17.94
CA GLY A 239 -9.64 -13.33 18.86
C GLY A 239 -9.29 -11.84 18.87
N ASP A 240 -8.93 -11.31 20.04
CA ASP A 240 -8.56 -9.90 20.23
C ASP A 240 -7.27 -9.49 19.50
N HIS A 241 -6.54 -10.44 18.91
CA HIS A 241 -5.30 -10.23 18.16
C HIS A 241 -5.46 -10.41 16.65
N ALA A 242 -6.70 -10.50 16.13
CA ALA A 242 -6.96 -10.71 14.71
C ALA A 242 -6.41 -9.60 13.81
N ASP A 243 -6.11 -8.42 14.36
CA ASP A 243 -5.43 -7.32 13.67
C ASP A 243 -4.01 -7.64 13.18
N LYS A 244 -3.39 -8.71 13.71
CA LYS A 244 -2.08 -9.21 13.28
C LYS A 244 -2.15 -10.16 12.09
N LEU A 245 -3.34 -10.59 11.67
CA LEU A 245 -3.50 -11.48 10.52
C LEU A 245 -3.44 -10.67 9.23
N VAL A 246 -2.63 -11.10 8.28
CA VAL A 246 -2.48 -10.46 6.97
C VAL A 246 -2.81 -11.46 5.90
N PHE A 247 -3.91 -11.24 5.19
CA PHE A 247 -4.23 -12.00 3.99
C PHE A 247 -3.31 -11.57 2.85
N THR A 248 -2.71 -12.52 2.13
CA THR A 248 -1.68 -12.26 1.10
C THR A 248 -2.18 -12.40 -0.35
N GLY A 249 -3.49 -12.31 -0.57
CA GLY A 249 -4.10 -12.36 -1.91
C GLY A 249 -4.55 -11.00 -2.40
N GLU A 250 -5.14 -10.98 -3.59
CA GLU A 250 -5.54 -9.77 -4.32
C GLU A 250 -7.01 -9.77 -4.73
N ASP A 251 -7.57 -8.58 -4.96
CA ASP A 251 -8.85 -8.45 -5.65
C ASP A 251 -8.62 -8.63 -7.16
N TYR A 252 -9.66 -9.01 -7.88
CA TYR A 252 -9.65 -9.34 -9.31
C TYR A 252 -8.53 -10.31 -9.72
N PRO A 253 -8.32 -11.42 -8.97
CA PRO A 253 -7.22 -12.33 -9.27
C PRO A 253 -7.43 -13.00 -10.62
N TRP A 254 -6.38 -13.60 -11.18
CA TRP A 254 -6.49 -14.51 -12.34
C TRP A 254 -7.05 -15.88 -11.92
N GLY A 255 -8.24 -15.87 -11.30
CA GLY A 255 -8.94 -17.04 -10.80
C GLY A 255 -9.79 -17.76 -11.86
N PRO A 256 -10.16 -19.03 -11.60
CA PRO A 256 -10.92 -19.83 -12.57
C PRO A 256 -12.43 -19.55 -12.55
N PHE A 257 -12.94 -18.73 -11.62
CA PHE A 257 -14.37 -18.50 -11.40
C PHE A 257 -14.84 -17.08 -11.76
N GLY A 258 -13.96 -16.23 -12.31
CA GLY A 258 -14.30 -14.90 -12.81
C GLY A 258 -14.92 -14.01 -11.73
N ALA A 259 -16.03 -13.33 -12.03
CA ALA A 259 -16.67 -12.42 -11.08
C ALA A 259 -17.01 -13.02 -9.69
N ALA A 260 -17.02 -14.34 -9.55
CA ALA A 260 -17.23 -15.01 -8.27
C ALA A 260 -15.99 -15.01 -7.36
N ASP A 261 -14.78 -14.92 -7.91
CA ASP A 261 -13.52 -14.82 -7.17
C ASP A 261 -12.88 -13.41 -7.13
N ASP A 262 -13.40 -12.46 -7.94
CA ASP A 262 -12.94 -11.05 -7.99
C ASP A 262 -12.76 -10.38 -6.62
N LEU A 263 -13.69 -10.53 -5.67
CA LEU A 263 -13.69 -9.74 -4.42
C LEU A 263 -13.39 -10.58 -3.18
N LEU A 264 -12.63 -11.65 -3.36
CA LEU A 264 -12.30 -12.57 -2.27
C LEU A 264 -11.29 -11.95 -1.29
N ALA A 265 -10.27 -11.21 -1.74
CA ALA A 265 -9.39 -10.47 -0.84
C ALA A 265 -10.15 -9.46 0.02
N ARG A 266 -11.07 -8.69 -0.59
CA ARG A 266 -11.98 -7.82 0.14
C ARG A 266 -12.78 -8.56 1.22
N ARG A 267 -13.26 -9.76 0.92
CA ARG A 267 -13.99 -10.59 1.90
C ARG A 267 -13.13 -11.02 3.08
N ALA A 268 -11.85 -11.30 2.88
CA ALA A 268 -10.92 -11.58 3.97
C ALA A 268 -10.71 -10.35 4.87
N VAL A 269 -10.57 -9.16 4.28
CA VAL A 269 -10.49 -7.89 5.03
C VAL A 269 -11.78 -7.62 5.83
N ASP A 270 -12.95 -7.79 5.21
CA ASP A 270 -14.25 -7.63 5.89
C ASP A 270 -14.47 -8.65 7.02
N ALA A 271 -13.80 -9.82 6.97
CA ALA A 271 -13.80 -10.79 8.06
C ALA A 271 -12.99 -10.30 9.28
N GLY A 272 -12.19 -9.24 9.14
CA GLY A 272 -11.41 -8.62 10.21
C GLY A 272 -9.93 -8.94 10.15
N MET A 273 -9.35 -8.96 8.95
CA MET A 273 -7.92 -9.17 8.71
C MET A 273 -7.29 -7.91 8.09
N GLY A 274 -5.97 -7.80 8.21
CA GLY A 274 -5.15 -6.95 7.36
C GLY A 274 -4.96 -7.55 5.96
N ILE A 275 -4.31 -6.79 5.08
CA ILE A 275 -4.10 -7.15 3.68
C ILE A 275 -2.67 -6.86 3.26
N ARG A 276 -2.11 -7.73 2.44
CA ARG A 276 -0.89 -7.51 1.66
C ARG A 276 -1.10 -8.10 0.28
N THR A 277 -1.14 -7.24 -0.72
CA THR A 277 -1.01 -7.63 -2.12
C THR A 277 0.47 -7.74 -2.47
N GLY A 278 0.73 -8.26 -3.67
CA GLY A 278 2.04 -8.31 -4.31
C GLY A 278 2.73 -6.96 -4.48
N ILE A 279 3.46 -6.86 -5.57
CA ILE A 279 4.34 -5.74 -5.90
C ILE A 279 3.59 -4.46 -6.29
N THR A 280 3.92 -3.32 -5.66
CA THR A 280 3.48 -2.00 -6.17
C THR A 280 4.36 -1.48 -7.30
N GLU A 281 5.43 -2.19 -7.66
CA GLU A 281 6.26 -1.94 -8.84
C GLU A 281 5.44 -1.94 -10.13
N LEU A 282 4.38 -2.76 -10.19
CA LEU A 282 3.32 -2.70 -11.19
C LEU A 282 2.29 -1.59 -10.89
N SER A 283 2.79 -0.37 -10.63
CA SER A 283 2.02 0.76 -10.11
C SER A 283 0.82 1.21 -10.96
N ASN A 284 0.74 0.78 -12.22
CA ASN A 284 -0.37 1.10 -13.11
C ASN A 284 -1.32 -0.07 -13.33
N PHE A 285 -0.93 -1.27 -12.96
CA PHE A 285 -1.67 -2.47 -13.30
C PHE A 285 -2.45 -2.93 -12.08
N HIS A 286 -3.74 -3.22 -12.25
CA HIS A 286 -4.56 -4.00 -11.31
C HIS A 286 -4.93 -3.28 -10.00
N LEU A 287 -4.03 -2.44 -9.47
CA LEU A 287 -4.15 -1.75 -8.19
C LEU A 287 -4.94 -0.43 -8.24
N SER A 288 -5.56 -0.09 -9.38
CA SER A 288 -6.42 1.11 -9.47
C SER A 288 -7.80 0.85 -8.86
N GLU A 289 -8.32 -0.37 -9.01
CA GLU A 289 -9.55 -0.86 -8.38
C GLU A 289 -9.16 -2.01 -7.44
N ALA A 290 -8.93 -1.67 -6.16
CA ALA A 290 -8.51 -2.63 -5.14
C ALA A 290 -9.38 -2.46 -3.88
N PRO A 291 -10.63 -2.98 -3.87
CA PRO A 291 -11.58 -2.77 -2.79
C PRO A 291 -11.12 -3.24 -1.40
N ALA A 292 -10.22 -4.22 -1.29
CA ALA A 292 -9.58 -4.66 -0.05
C ALA A 292 -8.74 -3.54 0.60
N TYR A 293 -8.17 -2.65 -0.22
CA TYR A 293 -7.52 -1.40 0.20
C TYR A 293 -8.48 -0.21 0.23
N GLY A 294 -9.74 -0.41 -0.20
CA GLY A 294 -10.73 0.63 -0.37
C GLY A 294 -10.53 1.52 -1.59
N SER A 295 -9.62 1.16 -2.51
CA SER A 295 -9.36 1.92 -3.73
C SER A 295 -10.43 1.65 -4.79
N HIS A 296 -10.97 2.71 -5.37
CA HIS A 296 -11.99 2.64 -6.43
C HIS A 296 -11.68 3.61 -7.56
N ILE A 297 -11.91 3.18 -8.81
CA ILE A 297 -11.88 4.01 -10.00
C ILE A 297 -13.21 4.77 -10.08
N GLU A 298 -13.12 6.08 -10.31
CA GLU A 298 -14.27 6.95 -10.54
C GLU A 298 -14.57 7.10 -12.05
N PRO A 299 -15.80 7.49 -12.44
CA PRO A 299 -16.18 7.68 -13.85
C PRO A 299 -15.24 8.58 -14.69
N ASN A 300 -14.56 9.52 -14.04
CA ASN A 300 -13.61 10.43 -14.69
C ASN A 300 -12.17 9.88 -14.73
N GLY A 301 -11.95 8.64 -14.30
CA GLY A 301 -10.65 7.97 -14.23
C GLY A 301 -9.85 8.26 -12.96
N HIS A 302 -10.26 9.19 -12.09
CA HIS A 302 -9.57 9.38 -10.80
C HIS A 302 -9.75 8.16 -9.90
N MET A 303 -8.84 7.99 -8.95
CA MET A 303 -8.98 6.97 -7.90
C MET A 303 -9.35 7.62 -6.57
N THR A 304 -10.31 7.03 -5.85
CA THR A 304 -10.65 7.39 -4.47
C THR A 304 -10.31 6.24 -3.53
N VAL A 305 -10.13 6.54 -2.24
CA VAL A 305 -9.86 5.53 -1.21
C VAL A 305 -10.84 5.71 -0.06
N ASP A 306 -11.61 4.68 0.24
CA ASP A 306 -12.50 4.66 1.39
C ASP A 306 -11.72 4.44 2.70
N GLU A 307 -11.26 5.54 3.29
CA GLU A 307 -10.58 5.53 4.58
C GLU A 307 -11.51 5.24 5.78
N SER A 308 -12.82 5.08 5.56
CA SER A 308 -13.76 4.69 6.63
C SER A 308 -13.73 3.19 6.93
N LEU A 309 -13.08 2.40 6.07
CA LEU A 309 -12.94 0.96 6.26
C LEU A 309 -12.14 0.64 7.53
N PRO A 310 -12.52 -0.42 8.28
CA PRO A 310 -11.82 -0.82 9.51
C PRO A 310 -10.32 -1.06 9.33
N VAL A 311 -9.90 -1.54 8.16
CA VAL A 311 -8.49 -1.80 7.82
C VAL A 311 -7.62 -0.55 7.95
N HIS A 312 -8.19 0.65 7.72
CA HIS A 312 -7.50 1.93 7.80
C HIS A 312 -7.53 2.59 9.20
N SER A 313 -7.98 1.86 10.22
CA SER A 313 -8.00 2.35 11.61
C SER A 313 -6.62 2.56 12.25
N GLY A 314 -5.54 2.19 11.56
CA GLY A 314 -4.18 2.14 12.09
C GLY A 314 -3.88 0.90 12.94
N ARG A 315 -4.90 0.10 13.28
CA ARG A 315 -4.72 -1.15 14.04
C ARG A 315 -4.26 -2.31 13.16
N TYR A 316 -4.80 -2.41 11.96
CA TYR A 316 -4.50 -3.50 11.03
C TYR A 316 -3.22 -3.22 10.25
N VAL A 317 -2.65 -4.29 9.72
CA VAL A 317 -1.56 -4.21 8.75
C VAL A 317 -2.13 -4.10 7.34
N VAL A 318 -1.73 -3.04 6.64
CA VAL A 318 -1.99 -2.77 5.23
C VAL A 318 -0.62 -2.68 4.58
N ALA A 319 -0.24 -3.70 3.85
CA ALA A 319 1.11 -3.86 3.34
C ALA A 319 1.17 -4.07 1.82
N THR A 320 2.37 -3.94 1.29
CA THR A 320 2.77 -4.29 -0.08
C THR A 320 4.29 -4.45 -0.08
N GLU A 321 4.87 -4.74 -1.24
CA GLU A 321 6.29 -4.98 -1.42
C GLU A 321 6.85 -4.06 -2.49
N ASN A 322 8.09 -3.63 -2.27
CA ASN A 322 8.89 -2.87 -3.23
C ASN A 322 10.35 -3.31 -3.13
N GLU A 323 10.69 -4.43 -3.75
CA GLU A 323 12.01 -5.06 -3.67
C GLU A 323 12.55 -5.59 -5.00
N CYS A 324 11.72 -5.76 -6.03
CA CYS A 324 12.10 -6.54 -7.20
C CYS A 324 12.56 -5.69 -8.39
N PHE A 325 12.85 -4.40 -8.24
CA PHE A 325 13.13 -3.48 -9.35
C PHE A 325 14.16 -3.98 -10.38
N THR A 326 15.21 -4.68 -9.92
CA THR A 326 16.18 -5.38 -10.79
C THR A 326 16.56 -6.78 -10.27
N ASP A 327 15.65 -7.38 -9.51
CA ASP A 327 15.81 -8.69 -8.88
C ASP A 327 14.53 -9.53 -9.09
N CYS A 328 14.43 -10.71 -8.48
CA CYS A 328 13.27 -11.61 -8.59
C CYS A 328 12.92 -12.02 -10.04
N GLY A 329 13.89 -11.90 -10.96
CA GLY A 329 13.67 -12.15 -12.40
C GLY A 329 13.25 -10.92 -13.21
N TYR A 330 13.00 -9.78 -12.57
CA TYR A 330 12.64 -8.53 -13.22
C TYR A 330 13.85 -7.64 -13.52
N SER A 331 13.65 -6.68 -14.41
CA SER A 331 14.65 -5.65 -14.70
C SER A 331 13.99 -4.40 -15.26
N THR A 332 14.43 -3.23 -14.80
CA THR A 332 14.02 -1.93 -15.35
C THR A 332 15.24 -1.11 -15.78
N ASP A 333 15.10 -0.32 -16.84
CA ASP A 333 16.11 0.64 -17.30
C ASP A 333 15.92 2.05 -16.71
N ASP A 334 14.79 2.30 -16.04
CA ASP A 334 14.49 3.51 -15.30
C ASP A 334 14.09 3.20 -13.85
N VAL A 335 15.10 2.85 -13.06
CA VAL A 335 14.94 2.45 -11.65
C VAL A 335 14.32 3.58 -10.82
N TYR A 336 14.75 4.83 -11.02
CA TYR A 336 14.24 5.94 -10.21
C TYR A 336 12.73 6.15 -10.43
N TYR A 337 12.28 6.12 -11.69
CA TYR A 337 10.87 6.20 -12.00
C TYR A 337 10.08 5.05 -11.37
N ALA A 338 10.56 3.80 -11.52
CA ALA A 338 9.90 2.63 -10.97
C ALA A 338 9.73 2.73 -9.44
N VAL A 339 10.81 3.07 -8.72
CA VAL A 339 10.77 3.26 -7.26
C VAL A 339 9.81 4.40 -6.87
N ARG A 340 9.84 5.53 -7.61
CA ARG A 340 8.95 6.67 -7.34
C ARG A 340 7.49 6.28 -7.46
N GLN A 341 7.09 5.64 -8.55
CA GLN A 341 5.69 5.33 -8.80
C GLN A 341 5.17 4.24 -7.86
N ALA A 342 5.99 3.22 -7.58
CA ALA A 342 5.63 2.18 -6.65
C ALA A 342 5.36 2.75 -5.24
N ASN A 343 6.24 3.64 -4.75
CA ASN A 343 6.07 4.31 -3.47
C ASN A 343 4.86 5.25 -3.43
N LEU A 344 4.59 5.98 -4.54
CA LEU A 344 3.39 6.82 -4.65
C LEU A 344 2.11 5.96 -4.64
N LYS A 345 2.07 4.86 -5.39
CA LYS A 345 0.93 3.93 -5.42
C LYS A 345 0.67 3.34 -4.04
N ALA A 346 1.71 2.86 -3.34
CA ALA A 346 1.58 2.35 -1.98
C ALA A 346 0.96 3.37 -1.01
N LEU A 347 1.40 4.63 -1.06
CA LEU A 347 0.82 5.70 -0.22
C LEU A 347 -0.59 6.11 -0.66
N GLN A 348 -0.91 6.03 -1.95
CA GLN A 348 -2.28 6.17 -2.43
C GLN A 348 -3.17 5.08 -1.82
N LEU A 349 -2.70 3.83 -1.73
CA LEU A 349 -3.41 2.72 -1.09
C LEU A 349 -3.41 2.74 0.45
N ARG A 350 -2.84 3.79 1.08
CA ARG A 350 -2.76 3.98 2.54
C ARG A 350 -1.99 2.88 3.28
N VAL A 351 -1.00 2.31 2.61
CA VAL A 351 -0.06 1.33 3.19
C VAL A 351 0.57 1.90 4.47
N ASN A 352 0.68 1.06 5.50
CA ASN A 352 1.42 1.35 6.73
C ASN A 352 2.67 0.46 6.91
N TRP A 353 2.74 -0.69 6.25
CA TRP A 353 3.92 -1.55 6.29
C TRP A 353 4.45 -1.82 4.88
N MET A 354 5.74 -1.64 4.68
CA MET A 354 6.36 -1.87 3.37
C MET A 354 7.45 -2.92 3.52
N TYR A 355 7.33 -3.99 2.74
CA TYR A 355 8.38 -4.98 2.63
C TYR A 355 9.46 -4.46 1.67
N VAL A 356 10.71 -4.54 2.11
CA VAL A 356 11.87 -4.02 1.37
C VAL A 356 13.05 -4.96 1.56
N VAL A 357 13.93 -5.03 0.57
CA VAL A 357 15.28 -5.58 0.73
C VAL A 357 16.25 -4.45 0.36
N PRO A 358 17.06 -3.93 1.30
CA PRO A 358 17.75 -2.66 1.13
C PRO A 358 18.48 -2.41 -0.20
N GLY A 359 19.18 -3.42 -0.71
CA GLY A 359 19.89 -3.35 -1.98
C GLY A 359 18.94 -3.34 -3.19
N PRO A 360 18.17 -4.42 -3.43
CA PRO A 360 17.19 -4.50 -4.50
C PRO A 360 16.13 -3.39 -4.51
N SER A 361 15.75 -2.86 -3.33
CA SER A 361 14.86 -1.71 -3.16
C SER A 361 15.53 -0.33 -3.36
N TYR A 362 16.86 -0.27 -3.57
CA TYR A 362 17.61 0.97 -3.79
C TYR A 362 17.50 2.01 -2.66
N LEU A 363 17.48 1.56 -1.40
CA LEU A 363 17.32 2.46 -0.24
C LEU A 363 18.46 3.47 -0.13
N ALA A 364 19.70 3.03 -0.39
CA ALA A 364 20.90 3.85 -0.28
C ALA A 364 21.03 4.86 -1.42
N GLU A 365 20.51 4.55 -2.61
CA GLU A 365 20.54 5.39 -3.80
C GLU A 365 19.49 6.49 -3.77
N TYR A 366 18.31 6.23 -3.18
CA TYR A 366 17.20 7.17 -3.08
C TYR A 366 16.79 7.48 -1.62
N PRO A 367 17.75 7.88 -0.76
CA PRO A 367 17.53 7.92 0.69
C PRO A 367 16.49 8.96 1.12
N GLU A 368 16.36 10.08 0.41
CA GLU A 368 15.37 11.11 0.74
C GLU A 368 13.94 10.66 0.42
N GLN A 369 13.75 9.90 -0.66
CA GLN A 369 12.44 9.40 -1.05
C GLN A 369 11.99 8.28 -0.12
N TRP A 370 12.88 7.34 0.21
CA TRP A 370 12.58 6.29 1.19
C TRP A 370 12.35 6.89 2.58
N ASP A 371 13.11 7.89 3.00
CA ASP A 371 12.85 8.56 4.28
C ASP A 371 11.48 9.28 4.31
N TRP A 372 11.09 9.91 3.20
CA TRP A 372 9.74 10.45 3.04
C TRP A 372 8.66 9.36 3.12
N LEU A 373 8.84 8.23 2.43
CA LEU A 373 7.90 7.11 2.49
C LEU A 373 7.75 6.61 3.93
N ARG A 374 8.86 6.33 4.62
CA ARG A 374 8.88 5.88 6.03
C ARG A 374 8.03 6.76 6.94
N LEU A 375 8.18 8.08 6.79
CA LEU A 375 7.46 9.07 7.60
C LEU A 375 5.98 9.24 7.17
N SER A 376 5.65 8.84 5.95
CA SER A 376 4.32 8.94 5.35
C SER A 376 3.45 7.71 5.57
N LEU A 377 4.06 6.53 5.75
CA LEU A 377 3.39 5.25 5.99
C LEU A 377 2.49 5.32 7.23
N GLY A 378 1.24 4.87 7.08
CA GLY A 378 0.25 4.81 8.17
C GLY A 378 -0.28 6.16 8.68
N GLN A 379 0.18 7.28 8.14
CA GLN A 379 -0.37 8.59 8.48
C GLN A 379 -1.83 8.71 8.00
N THR A 380 -2.61 9.51 8.73
CA THR A 380 -3.97 9.96 8.37
C THR A 380 -3.94 11.40 7.90
N ALA A 381 -5.06 11.91 7.36
CA ALA A 381 -5.18 13.30 6.94
C ALA A 381 -4.83 14.27 8.08
N GLU A 382 -5.19 13.95 9.31
CA GLU A 382 -4.95 14.78 10.50
C GLU A 382 -3.50 14.73 10.99
N THR A 383 -2.77 13.64 10.72
CA THR A 383 -1.44 13.37 11.28
C THR A 383 -0.31 13.55 10.27
N SER A 384 -0.60 13.43 8.97
CA SER A 384 0.39 13.57 7.91
C SER A 384 0.95 14.97 7.75
N ALA A 385 2.26 15.08 7.57
CA ALA A 385 2.90 16.35 7.29
C ALA A 385 2.48 16.97 5.95
N ASP A 386 2.09 16.13 4.99
CA ASP A 386 1.76 16.55 3.65
C ASP A 386 0.48 15.90 3.09
N ALA A 387 -0.06 16.58 2.07
CA ALA A 387 -1.08 16.11 1.16
C ALA A 387 -0.57 16.36 -0.26
N TRP A 388 -0.78 15.44 -1.20
CA TRP A 388 -0.14 15.52 -2.51
C TRP A 388 -0.96 14.95 -3.66
N ALA A 389 -0.64 15.42 -4.86
CA ALA A 389 -1.16 14.96 -6.15
C ALA A 389 0.01 14.78 -7.12
N ALA A 390 0.25 13.54 -7.54
CA ALA A 390 1.06 13.19 -8.69
C ALA A 390 0.16 13.25 -9.93
N LEU A 391 0.37 14.28 -10.73
CA LEU A 391 -0.45 14.57 -11.91
C LEU A 391 0.02 13.68 -13.05
N ARG A 392 -0.90 12.90 -13.61
CA ARG A 392 -0.59 11.94 -14.67
C ARG A 392 -1.86 11.42 -15.32
N ASP A 393 -1.67 10.81 -16.47
CA ASP A 393 -2.70 10.06 -17.20
C ASP A 393 -2.05 8.74 -17.64
N ALA A 394 -2.48 7.62 -17.04
CA ALA A 394 -1.79 6.33 -17.14
C ALA A 394 -2.73 5.20 -17.51
N GLU A 395 -2.21 4.24 -18.25
CA GLU A 395 -2.94 3.07 -18.72
C GLU A 395 -2.92 1.98 -17.66
N ASP A 396 -4.10 1.57 -17.15
CA ASP A 396 -4.22 0.35 -16.36
C ASP A 396 -4.59 -0.81 -17.28
N THR A 397 -3.57 -1.52 -17.75
CA THR A 397 -3.70 -2.52 -18.82
C THR A 397 -4.57 -3.71 -18.41
N TYR A 398 -4.77 -3.96 -17.12
CA TYR A 398 -5.70 -4.97 -16.62
C TYR A 398 -7.13 -4.69 -17.15
N TRP A 399 -7.50 -3.42 -17.19
CA TRP A 399 -8.81 -2.97 -17.68
C TRP A 399 -8.85 -2.73 -19.19
N ALA A 400 -7.77 -2.97 -19.94
CA ALA A 400 -7.76 -2.78 -21.40
C ALA A 400 -8.60 -3.84 -22.15
N GLY A 401 -8.92 -4.95 -21.49
CA GLY A 401 -9.64 -6.10 -22.02
C GLY A 401 -11.15 -5.90 -22.26
N ASP A 402 -11.93 -6.96 -22.08
CA ASP A 402 -13.36 -7.00 -22.39
C ASP A 402 -14.15 -5.91 -21.65
N LEU A 403 -15.08 -5.25 -22.35
CA LEU A 403 -15.93 -4.19 -21.81
C LEU A 403 -16.95 -4.73 -20.79
N GLU A 404 -17.24 -6.02 -20.82
CA GLU A 404 -18.21 -6.66 -19.90
C GLU A 404 -17.64 -6.90 -18.50
N SER A 405 -16.32 -6.84 -18.31
CA SER A 405 -15.65 -6.86 -17.00
C SER A 405 -15.17 -5.45 -16.63
N GLY A 406 -15.31 -5.07 -15.37
CA GLY A 406 -14.89 -3.75 -14.89
C GLY A 406 -15.63 -3.31 -13.63
N PRO A 407 -15.16 -2.23 -12.97
CA PRO A 407 -15.79 -1.71 -11.76
C PRO A 407 -17.15 -1.04 -11.99
N PHE A 408 -17.61 -0.94 -13.25
CA PHE A 408 -18.84 -0.25 -13.61
C PHE A 408 -19.84 -1.19 -14.31
N ASP A 409 -21.09 -1.18 -13.85
CA ASP A 409 -22.21 -1.87 -14.50
C ASP A 409 -22.46 -1.36 -15.94
N ASP A 410 -22.21 -0.08 -16.20
CA ASP A 410 -22.29 0.55 -17.53
C ASP A 410 -20.88 0.95 -17.98
N PRO A 411 -20.31 0.28 -19.00
CA PRO A 411 -18.99 0.61 -19.53
C PRO A 411 -18.87 2.05 -20.06
N ALA A 412 -19.99 2.69 -20.43
CA ALA A 412 -19.99 4.09 -20.84
C ALA A 412 -19.71 5.07 -19.68
N SER A 413 -19.71 4.59 -18.43
CA SER A 413 -19.39 5.39 -17.24
C SER A 413 -17.94 5.83 -17.20
N TRP A 414 -17.02 5.06 -17.81
CA TRP A 414 -15.60 5.40 -17.90
C TRP A 414 -15.17 5.57 -19.37
N PRO A 415 -15.50 6.72 -19.99
CA PRO A 415 -15.29 6.93 -21.41
C PRO A 415 -13.81 6.94 -21.83
N THR A 416 -12.91 7.15 -20.86
CA THR A 416 -11.46 7.15 -21.08
C THR A 416 -10.82 5.80 -20.75
N ARG A 417 -11.57 4.73 -20.46
CA ARG A 417 -11.01 3.39 -20.22
C ARG A 417 -9.97 3.00 -21.30
N PRO A 418 -8.82 2.42 -20.93
CA PRO A 418 -8.38 2.02 -19.59
C PRO A 418 -7.54 3.08 -18.84
N TRP A 419 -7.71 4.36 -19.18
CA TRP A 419 -6.89 5.45 -18.63
C TRP A 419 -7.40 5.94 -17.28
N VAL A 420 -6.54 5.80 -16.27
CA VAL A 420 -6.72 6.32 -14.91
C VAL A 420 -5.92 7.60 -14.72
N ARG A 421 -6.44 8.49 -13.89
CA ARG A 421 -5.88 9.82 -13.63
C ARG A 421 -5.28 9.89 -12.26
N ASN A 422 -4.08 10.48 -12.22
CA ASN A 422 -3.35 10.89 -11.04
C ASN A 422 -3.04 9.77 -10.02
N LEU A 423 -2.08 10.02 -9.13
CA LEU A 423 -2.03 9.37 -7.84
C LEU A 423 -2.20 10.47 -6.79
N GLU A 424 -3.12 10.30 -5.85
CA GLU A 424 -3.56 11.40 -4.98
C GLU A 424 -3.71 10.93 -3.52
N ARG A 425 -3.30 11.80 -2.61
CA ARG A 425 -3.44 11.62 -1.16
C ARG A 425 -3.79 12.94 -0.50
N TRP A 426 -5.08 13.13 -0.23
CA TRP A 426 -5.68 14.32 0.42
C TRP A 426 -5.49 15.66 -0.31
N LEU A 427 -4.91 15.66 -1.49
CA LEU A 427 -4.87 16.77 -2.42
C LEU A 427 -5.31 16.21 -3.78
N VAL A 428 -6.41 16.71 -4.30
CA VAL A 428 -7.05 16.17 -5.51
C VAL A 428 -7.06 17.25 -6.58
N GLN A 429 -6.58 16.94 -7.79
CA GLN A 429 -6.73 17.81 -8.93
C GLN A 429 -8.16 17.76 -9.46
N VAL A 430 -8.71 18.93 -9.76
CA VAL A 430 -10.09 19.06 -10.23
C VAL A 430 -10.10 19.81 -11.54
N ASP A 431 -10.79 19.25 -12.53
CA ASP A 431 -11.07 19.94 -13.78
C ASP A 431 -12.26 20.89 -13.61
N GLU A 432 -12.04 22.17 -13.90
CA GLU A 432 -13.08 23.20 -13.90
C GLU A 432 -12.79 24.25 -14.98
N PRO A 433 -13.75 25.12 -15.36
CA PRO A 433 -13.53 26.10 -16.41
C PRO A 433 -12.30 26.97 -16.17
N GLY A 434 -11.35 26.93 -17.11
CA GLY A 434 -10.08 27.65 -17.04
C GLY A 434 -8.99 26.93 -16.24
N SER A 435 -9.26 25.70 -15.80
CA SER A 435 -8.31 24.79 -15.14
C SER A 435 -8.56 23.32 -15.48
N VAL A 436 -8.99 23.03 -16.71
CA VAL A 436 -8.96 21.65 -17.21
C VAL A 436 -7.50 21.27 -17.45
N ALA A 437 -7.07 20.16 -16.85
CA ALA A 437 -5.72 19.64 -17.02
C ALA A 437 -5.65 18.75 -18.27
N HIS A 438 -4.56 18.86 -19.02
CA HIS A 438 -4.38 18.19 -20.31
C HIS A 438 -3.19 17.25 -20.29
N ARG A 439 -3.32 16.10 -20.95
CA ARG A 439 -2.20 15.18 -21.17
C ARG A 439 -1.06 15.90 -21.90
N THR A 440 0.17 15.59 -21.50
CA THR A 440 1.40 16.13 -22.12
C THR A 440 2.34 15.00 -22.51
N GLU A 441 3.21 15.24 -23.49
CA GLU A 441 4.26 14.30 -23.91
C GLU A 441 5.64 14.67 -23.34
N ALA A 442 5.69 15.58 -22.37
CA ALA A 442 6.95 16.05 -21.77
C ALA A 442 7.72 14.96 -21.00
N ASP A 443 6.99 13.97 -20.45
CA ASP A 443 7.54 12.85 -19.68
C ASP A 443 6.64 11.63 -19.90
N VAL A 444 7.13 10.67 -20.68
CA VAL A 444 6.36 9.49 -21.11
C VAL A 444 7.16 8.25 -20.81
N HIS A 445 6.53 7.31 -20.12
CA HIS A 445 7.11 6.04 -19.74
C HIS A 445 6.25 4.92 -20.32
N GLU A 446 6.88 3.98 -21.02
CA GLU A 446 6.23 2.83 -21.63
C GLU A 446 6.85 1.57 -21.06
N HIS A 447 6.04 0.69 -20.49
CA HIS A 447 6.43 -0.64 -20.00
C HIS A 447 7.61 -0.61 -19.02
N VAL A 448 7.73 0.47 -18.25
CA VAL A 448 8.79 0.55 -17.24
C VAL A 448 8.50 -0.48 -16.16
N PHE A 449 9.54 -1.20 -15.74
CA PHE A 449 9.46 -2.44 -14.96
C PHE A 449 8.95 -3.63 -15.80
N GLU A 450 7.73 -3.59 -16.34
CA GLU A 450 7.16 -4.64 -17.20
C GLU A 450 6.12 -4.13 -18.21
N GLU A 451 5.74 -4.99 -19.18
CA GLU A 451 4.71 -4.68 -20.21
C GLU A 451 3.36 -4.30 -19.60
N ASP A 452 2.97 -4.95 -18.51
CA ASP A 452 1.68 -4.73 -17.85
C ASP A 452 1.54 -3.32 -17.23
N ASN A 453 2.65 -2.63 -16.96
CA ASN A 453 2.63 -1.24 -16.51
C ASN A 453 2.18 -0.23 -17.58
N GLY A 454 2.00 -0.69 -18.83
CA GLY A 454 1.41 0.08 -19.91
C GLY A 454 2.14 1.39 -20.22
N THR A 455 1.39 2.37 -20.72
CA THR A 455 1.90 3.73 -20.98
C THR A 455 1.45 4.71 -19.89
N ALA A 456 2.38 5.51 -19.38
CA ALA A 456 2.11 6.61 -18.47
C ALA A 456 2.60 7.95 -19.03
N TYR A 457 1.70 8.92 -19.08
CA TYR A 457 2.03 10.31 -19.34
C TYR A 457 2.16 11.03 -18.01
N GLU A 458 3.39 11.31 -17.60
CA GLU A 458 3.70 11.93 -16.32
C GLU A 458 3.66 13.45 -16.44
N GLY A 459 2.97 14.05 -15.49
CA GLY A 459 2.59 15.44 -15.55
C GLY A 459 1.36 15.70 -16.40
N LEU A 460 0.77 16.87 -16.14
CA LEU A 460 -0.32 17.43 -16.92
C LEU A 460 0.06 18.87 -17.30
N SER A 461 -0.43 19.33 -18.44
CA SER A 461 -0.24 20.67 -18.97
C SER A 461 -1.49 21.52 -18.84
N THR A 462 -1.29 22.82 -18.72
CA THR A 462 -2.33 23.80 -19.08
C THR A 462 -2.51 23.85 -20.61
N GLU A 463 -3.60 24.44 -21.08
CA GLU A 463 -3.80 24.78 -22.49
C GLU A 463 -4.31 26.24 -22.61
N VAL A 464 -3.38 27.19 -22.60
CA VAL A 464 -3.64 28.64 -22.60
C VAL A 464 -4.50 29.04 -23.81
N ALA A 465 -4.29 28.39 -24.95
CA ALA A 465 -5.08 28.64 -26.17
C ALA A 465 -6.56 28.25 -26.00
N ALA A 466 -6.87 27.24 -25.20
CA ALA A 466 -8.23 26.83 -24.83
C ALA A 466 -8.81 27.65 -23.66
N GLY A 467 -7.97 28.45 -22.99
CA GLY A 467 -8.35 29.27 -21.83
C GLY A 467 -8.06 28.59 -20.48
N ASP A 468 -7.49 27.39 -20.49
CA ASP A 468 -7.06 26.68 -19.29
C ASP A 468 -5.69 27.20 -18.87
N THR A 469 -5.69 28.03 -17.83
CA THR A 469 -4.53 28.85 -17.41
C THR A 469 -4.05 28.50 -16.02
N GLY A 470 -4.33 27.27 -15.57
CA GLY A 470 -3.89 26.80 -14.26
C GLY A 470 -4.44 25.44 -13.90
N PHE A 471 -4.08 24.95 -12.72
CA PHE A 471 -4.57 23.71 -12.13
C PHE A 471 -5.32 24.02 -10.84
N ALA A 472 -6.55 23.52 -10.69
CA ALA A 472 -7.31 23.62 -9.45
C ALA A 472 -7.08 22.36 -8.59
N LEU A 473 -6.87 22.57 -7.29
CA LEU A 473 -6.56 21.51 -6.32
C LEU A 473 -7.48 21.64 -5.10
N ASP A 474 -8.18 20.56 -4.75
CA ASP A 474 -8.97 20.43 -3.53
C ASP A 474 -8.18 19.74 -2.42
N VAL A 475 -8.10 20.39 -1.27
CA VAL A 475 -7.47 19.87 -0.06
C VAL A 475 -8.53 19.14 0.78
N ASP A 476 -8.22 17.95 1.28
CA ASP A 476 -9.08 17.22 2.22
C ASP A 476 -9.39 18.10 3.44
N PRO A 477 -10.67 18.28 3.81
CA PRO A 477 -11.06 19.13 4.93
C PRO A 477 -10.43 18.72 6.28
N ARG A 478 -10.15 17.42 6.49
CA ARG A 478 -9.51 16.91 7.71
C ARG A 478 -8.05 17.37 7.77
N PHE A 479 -7.32 17.27 6.66
CA PHE A 479 -5.96 17.77 6.54
C PHE A 479 -5.90 19.29 6.72
N ALA A 480 -6.79 20.01 6.04
CA ALA A 480 -6.89 21.46 6.16
C ALA A 480 -7.23 21.91 7.60
N ALA A 481 -8.13 21.20 8.29
CA ALA A 481 -8.49 21.50 9.67
C ALA A 481 -7.35 21.24 10.67
N ALA A 482 -6.46 20.29 10.37
CA ALA A 482 -5.29 19.99 11.18
C ALA A 482 -4.11 20.95 10.91
N ALA A 483 -4.16 21.77 9.86
CA ALA A 483 -3.14 22.77 9.58
C ALA A 483 -3.35 24.04 10.43
N THR A 484 -2.63 24.15 11.55
CA THR A 484 -2.76 25.31 12.46
C THR A 484 -1.73 26.42 12.21
N GLY A 485 -0.61 26.09 11.55
CA GLY A 485 0.52 26.97 11.32
C GLY A 485 0.73 27.37 9.85
N ARG A 486 1.99 27.68 9.52
CA ARG A 486 2.37 28.03 8.16
C ARG A 486 2.34 26.79 7.26
N THR A 487 1.94 26.98 6.02
CA THR A 487 1.97 25.94 5.00
C THR A 487 2.73 26.42 3.77
N VAL A 488 3.33 25.47 3.06
CA VAL A 488 3.97 25.69 1.76
C VAL A 488 3.40 24.73 0.74
N LEU A 489 3.36 25.13 -0.52
CA LEU A 489 3.11 24.23 -1.64
C LEU A 489 4.42 23.98 -2.37
N LYS A 490 4.84 22.73 -2.44
CA LYS A 490 5.93 22.28 -3.33
C LYS A 490 5.31 21.90 -4.67
N VAL A 491 5.77 22.52 -5.76
CA VAL A 491 5.30 22.26 -7.12
C VAL A 491 6.49 21.82 -7.97
N THR A 492 6.47 20.57 -8.42
CA THR A 492 7.43 20.03 -9.38
C THR A 492 6.92 20.28 -10.79
N TYR A 493 7.63 21.11 -11.54
CA TYR A 493 7.23 21.57 -12.87
C TYR A 493 8.36 21.39 -13.88
N PHE A 494 7.98 21.27 -15.15
CA PHE A 494 8.95 21.27 -16.24
C PHE A 494 9.26 22.72 -16.59
N ASP A 495 10.50 23.16 -16.34
CA ASP A 495 10.92 24.56 -16.52
C ASP A 495 11.17 24.86 -18.00
N GLU A 496 10.11 24.85 -18.80
CA GLU A 496 10.10 25.26 -20.20
C GLU A 496 9.15 26.45 -20.42
N GLY A 497 9.44 27.23 -21.47
CA GLY A 497 8.64 28.38 -21.87
C GLY A 497 8.94 29.65 -21.07
N ALA A 498 8.14 30.68 -21.30
CA ALA A 498 8.27 32.00 -20.70
C ALA A 498 7.13 32.31 -19.71
N GLY A 499 7.39 33.27 -18.82
CA GLY A 499 6.43 33.78 -17.86
C GLY A 499 6.60 33.21 -16.46
N SER A 500 5.56 33.32 -15.65
CA SER A 500 5.57 32.90 -14.26
C SER A 500 4.22 32.30 -13.88
N PHE A 501 4.20 31.50 -12.83
CA PHE A 501 2.97 31.06 -12.18
C PHE A 501 2.98 31.46 -10.70
N ALA A 502 1.81 31.45 -10.07
CA ALA A 502 1.65 31.69 -8.63
C ALA A 502 0.59 30.75 -8.07
N VAL A 503 0.49 30.69 -6.75
CA VAL A 503 -0.52 29.89 -6.04
C VAL A 503 -1.57 30.83 -5.49
N ASP A 504 -2.79 30.71 -6.01
CA ASP A 504 -3.95 31.46 -5.57
C ASP A 504 -4.75 30.67 -4.54
N THR A 505 -5.12 31.35 -3.47
CA THR A 505 -5.93 30.84 -2.37
C THR A 505 -7.03 31.85 -2.04
N ALA A 506 -8.01 31.44 -1.23
CA ALA A 506 -9.01 32.38 -0.71
C ALA A 506 -8.41 33.51 0.16
N ALA A 507 -7.22 33.31 0.72
CA ALA A 507 -6.50 34.31 1.52
C ALA A 507 -5.65 35.28 0.66
N GLY A 508 -5.42 34.97 -0.61
CA GLY A 508 -4.62 35.77 -1.53
C GLY A 508 -3.74 34.92 -2.44
N SER A 509 -2.87 35.59 -3.20
CA SER A 509 -1.90 34.97 -4.11
C SER A 509 -0.51 34.92 -3.45
N SER A 510 0.24 33.86 -3.74
CA SER A 510 1.63 33.71 -3.31
C SER A 510 2.58 34.65 -4.05
N ALA A 511 3.87 34.60 -3.69
CA ALA A 511 4.92 35.13 -4.57
C ALA A 511 4.96 34.34 -5.89
N PRO A 512 5.28 35.00 -7.02
CA PRO A 512 5.36 34.33 -8.33
C PRO A 512 6.64 33.49 -8.45
N VAL A 513 6.51 32.32 -9.06
CA VAL A 513 7.61 31.47 -9.51
C VAL A 513 7.95 31.86 -10.95
N ALA A 514 9.10 32.50 -11.14
CA ALA A 514 9.60 32.82 -12.46
C ALA A 514 10.20 31.58 -13.12
N ARG A 515 9.82 31.29 -14.36
CA ARG A 515 10.43 30.24 -15.18
C ARG A 515 11.62 30.80 -15.93
N ASP A 516 12.73 30.07 -15.92
CA ASP A 516 13.95 30.44 -16.61
C ASP A 516 14.16 29.69 -17.93
N GLY A 517 13.34 28.66 -18.19
CA GLY A 517 13.36 27.89 -19.42
C GLY A 517 14.54 26.92 -19.50
N SER A 518 14.98 26.36 -18.37
CA SER A 518 16.10 25.40 -18.33
C SER A 518 15.84 24.08 -19.08
N GLY A 519 14.59 23.73 -19.37
CA GLY A 519 14.19 22.45 -19.97
C GLY A 519 14.41 21.26 -19.04
N ALA A 520 14.34 21.47 -17.72
CA ALA A 520 14.54 20.43 -16.71
C ALA A 520 13.38 20.42 -15.70
N TRP A 521 13.17 19.29 -15.05
CA TRP A 521 12.28 19.18 -13.91
C TRP A 521 12.86 19.89 -12.69
N ARG A 522 12.06 20.74 -12.05
CA ARG A 522 12.45 21.52 -10.87
C ARG A 522 11.30 21.59 -9.88
N THR A 523 11.61 21.72 -8.61
CA THR A 523 10.63 21.90 -7.54
C THR A 523 10.70 23.29 -6.96
N ALA A 524 9.59 24.04 -7.04
CA ALA A 524 9.42 25.30 -6.32
C ALA A 524 8.71 25.05 -4.98
N THR A 525 9.37 25.36 -3.86
CA THR A 525 8.73 25.47 -2.54
C THR A 525 8.20 26.89 -2.36
N ILE A 526 6.88 27.03 -2.23
CA ILE A 526 6.17 28.31 -2.28
C ILE A 526 5.45 28.55 -0.96
N ALA A 527 5.75 29.66 -0.28
CA ALA A 527 5.03 30.09 0.90
C ALA A 527 3.59 30.48 0.54
N LEU A 528 2.61 29.86 1.22
CA LEU A 528 1.21 30.24 1.08
C LEU A 528 0.88 31.44 1.97
N PRO A 529 -0.10 32.28 1.59
CA PRO A 529 -0.57 33.36 2.46
C PRO A 529 -1.05 32.85 3.82
N ASP A 530 -0.85 33.64 4.87
CA ASP A 530 -1.30 33.30 6.22
C ASP A 530 -2.79 32.96 6.23
N GLY A 531 -3.13 31.82 6.82
CA GLY A 531 -4.51 31.34 6.91
C GLY A 531 -5.09 30.83 5.59
N ALA A 532 -4.28 30.52 4.57
CA ALA A 532 -4.72 29.96 3.28
C ALA A 532 -5.76 28.84 3.43
N LEU A 533 -5.46 27.83 4.26
CA LEU A 533 -6.33 26.66 4.46
C LEU A 533 -7.53 26.95 5.37
N ALA A 534 -7.44 27.97 6.24
CA ALA A 534 -8.57 28.41 7.06
C ALA A 534 -9.58 29.25 6.26
N ALA A 535 -9.11 29.97 5.23
CA ALA A 535 -9.95 30.77 4.33
C ALA A 535 -10.70 29.91 3.31
N GLY A 536 -10.17 28.73 2.96
CA GLY A 536 -10.81 27.75 2.10
C GLY A 536 -9.88 26.57 1.79
N THR A 537 -10.46 25.47 1.33
CA THR A 537 -9.72 24.23 0.98
C THR A 537 -9.36 24.14 -0.50
N ARG A 538 -9.71 25.16 -1.30
CA ARG A 538 -9.37 25.23 -2.73
C ARG A 538 -8.11 26.05 -2.93
N ILE A 539 -7.16 25.49 -3.68
CA ILE A 539 -5.94 26.14 -4.13
C ILE A 539 -5.89 26.08 -5.66
N ARG A 540 -5.28 27.08 -6.31
CA ARG A 540 -5.07 27.07 -7.75
C ARG A 540 -3.63 27.47 -8.09
N ILE A 541 -2.96 26.68 -8.92
CA ILE A 541 -1.69 27.06 -9.54
C ILE A 541 -2.06 27.83 -10.81
N SER A 542 -1.84 29.14 -10.84
CA SER A 542 -2.30 30.03 -11.93
C SER A 542 -1.13 30.62 -12.72
N LEU A 543 -1.28 30.65 -14.04
CA LEU A 543 -0.37 31.33 -14.95
C LEU A 543 -0.56 32.86 -14.89
N ALA A 544 0.55 33.59 -14.95
CA ALA A 544 0.52 35.02 -15.18
C ALA A 544 0.04 35.34 -16.61
N PRO A 545 -0.58 36.51 -16.85
CA PRO A 545 -1.02 36.90 -18.19
C PRO A 545 0.13 36.87 -19.22
N GLY A 546 -0.09 36.13 -20.31
CA GLY A 546 0.88 36.00 -21.40
C GLY A 546 2.01 35.00 -21.13
N ALA A 547 1.92 34.17 -20.08
CA ALA A 547 2.78 33.02 -19.90
C ALA A 547 2.43 31.90 -20.90
N ASP A 548 3.44 31.10 -21.25
CA ASP A 548 3.26 29.86 -22.02
C ASP A 548 2.63 28.76 -21.15
N ASP A 549 2.26 27.64 -21.76
CA ASP A 549 1.72 26.49 -21.04
C ASP A 549 2.66 25.99 -19.93
N LEU A 550 2.09 25.58 -18.80
CA LEU A 550 2.80 25.04 -17.65
C LEU A 550 2.53 23.55 -17.55
N VAL A 551 3.62 22.76 -17.45
CA VAL A 551 3.56 21.35 -17.12
C VAL A 551 3.92 21.15 -15.65
N VAL A 552 3.05 20.48 -14.90
CA VAL A 552 3.26 20.11 -13.48
C VAL A 552 3.13 18.60 -13.35
N ARG A 553 4.07 17.95 -12.65
CA ARG A 553 4.01 16.51 -12.35
C ARG A 553 3.67 16.17 -10.91
N PHE A 554 4.00 17.05 -9.98
CA PHE A 554 3.77 16.77 -8.56
C PHE A 554 3.48 18.04 -7.79
N ALA A 555 2.36 18.07 -7.06
CA ALA A 555 2.02 19.14 -6.12
C ALA A 555 1.91 18.53 -4.72
N ARG A 556 2.59 19.14 -3.74
CA ARG A 556 2.66 18.65 -2.36
C ARG A 556 2.50 19.80 -1.38
N LEU A 557 1.36 19.83 -0.70
CA LEU A 557 1.02 20.81 0.33
C LEU A 557 1.57 20.33 1.67
N VAL A 558 2.48 21.09 2.28
CA VAL A 558 3.21 20.69 3.49
C VAL A 558 2.85 21.61 4.67
N ARG A 559 2.54 21.01 5.82
CA ARG A 559 2.36 21.69 7.12
C ARG A 559 3.69 21.86 7.80
N LEU A 560 4.10 23.09 8.09
CA LEU A 560 5.39 23.34 8.74
C LEU A 560 5.35 23.24 10.26
N ASP A 561 4.15 23.27 10.83
CA ASP A 561 3.88 23.07 12.24
C ASP A 561 2.67 22.12 12.39
N PRO A 562 2.64 21.27 13.43
CA PRO A 562 1.59 20.28 13.66
C PRO A 562 0.20 20.85 13.99
#